data_AF-A0A8T5TNT6-F1
#
_entry.id   AF-A0A8T5TNT6-F1
#
_cell.length_a   1.000
_cell.length_b   1.000
_cell.length_c   1.000
_cell.angle_alpha   90.00
_cell.angle_beta   90.00
_cell.angle_gamma   90.00
#
_symmetry.space_group_name_H-M   'P 1'
#
loop_
_entity.id
_entity.type
_entity.pdbx_description
1 polymer ?
#
loop_
_entity_poly.entity_id
_entity_poly.type
_entity_poly.pdbx_seq_one_letter_code
_entity_poly.pdbx_strand_id
1 'polypeptide(L)'
;MSFLLNDFLLELMGEIIPVDSASFMGNYLGEFFGLALLISTAAFGGSIIAEDFYRQTGNLLFPKISKSHLLIGRLIARFLLNALCVVFYYSLVYIIAFAKYGEVSIKIFNSILWALIYSFVLLAFVTFMSSLMKNTSFTIITSILILLIVMGMVRAILSYSGAITENNEIPMFFVLSYFGNIITASLNMPTERFVTRLDGPPGDKFEFSSWVTPSEFGAFLGMVIYITIFLVFTYILYQRR
;
A
#
# COMPACT_ATOMS: atom_id res chain seq x y z
N MET A 1 -13.23 19.17 -7.90
CA MET A 1 -14.41 20.04 -7.64
C MET A 1 -15.53 19.31 -6.91
N SER A 2 -15.77 18.01 -7.16
CA SER A 2 -16.77 17.21 -6.41
C SER A 2 -16.46 17.01 -4.91
N PHE A 3 -15.19 16.97 -4.51
CA PHE A 3 -14.79 16.61 -3.14
C PHE A 3 -14.88 17.75 -2.12
N LEU A 4 -14.60 19.00 -2.51
CA LEU A 4 -14.86 20.18 -1.66
C LEU A 4 -16.37 20.38 -1.45
N LEU A 5 -17.17 19.96 -2.44
CA LEU A 5 -18.62 19.97 -2.37
C LEU A 5 -19.14 18.91 -1.39
N ASN A 6 -18.48 17.75 -1.31
CA ASN A 6 -18.81 16.72 -0.32
C ASN A 6 -18.49 17.16 1.12
N ASP A 7 -17.32 17.77 1.34
CA ASP A 7 -16.96 18.34 2.64
C ASP A 7 -17.92 19.47 3.07
N PHE A 8 -18.31 20.34 2.13
CA PHE A 8 -19.29 21.40 2.37
C PHE A 8 -20.70 20.84 2.66
N LEU A 9 -21.08 19.72 2.01
CA LEU A 9 -22.33 19.03 2.29
C LEU A 9 -22.33 18.35 3.65
N LEU A 10 -21.21 17.76 4.09
CA LEU A 10 -21.06 17.16 5.42
C LEU A 10 -21.10 18.22 6.52
N GLU A 11 -20.51 19.39 6.27
CA GLU A 11 -20.59 20.57 7.14
C GLU A 11 -22.02 21.10 7.26
N LEU A 12 -22.79 21.11 6.16
CA LEU A 12 -24.23 21.40 6.14
C LEU A 12 -25.10 20.34 6.85
N MET A 13 -24.63 19.09 6.90
CA MET A 13 -25.31 17.97 7.55
C MET A 13 -25.01 17.87 9.06
N GLY A 14 -24.18 18.77 9.60
CA GLY A 14 -23.90 18.84 11.04
C GLY A 14 -22.96 17.75 11.56
N GLU A 15 -22.17 17.10 10.69
CA GLU A 15 -21.12 16.19 11.15
C GLU A 15 -19.95 16.94 11.79
N ILE A 16 -19.38 16.33 12.83
CA ILE A 16 -18.27 16.89 13.60
C ILE A 16 -17.02 16.86 12.72
N ILE A 17 -16.67 18.01 12.14
CA ILE A 17 -15.37 18.19 11.50
C ILE A 17 -14.29 17.99 12.59
N PRO A 18 -13.27 17.16 12.34
CA PRO A 18 -12.20 16.97 13.30
C PRO A 18 -11.56 18.32 13.66
N VAL A 19 -11.49 18.63 14.96
CA VAL A 19 -10.93 19.89 15.46
C VAL A 19 -9.42 20.00 15.15
N ASP A 20 -8.76 18.86 14.92
CA ASP A 20 -7.32 18.76 14.65
C ASP A 20 -7.01 18.43 13.19
N SER A 21 -6.05 19.16 12.63
CA SER A 21 -5.56 19.01 11.25
C SER A 21 -5.06 17.58 10.95
N ALA A 22 -4.45 16.89 11.92
CA ALA A 22 -3.93 15.54 11.71
C ALA A 22 -5.05 14.50 11.57
N SER A 23 -6.13 14.65 12.34
CA SER A 23 -7.32 13.80 12.25
C SER A 23 -8.07 14.02 10.93
N PHE A 24 -8.17 15.27 10.47
CA PHE A 24 -8.72 15.59 9.16
C PHE A 24 -7.93 14.93 8.03
N MET A 25 -6.59 15.06 8.04
CA MET A 25 -5.73 14.42 7.04
C MET A 25 -5.80 12.90 7.10
N GLY A 26 -5.88 12.31 8.30
CA GLY A 26 -6.01 10.87 8.49
C GLY A 26 -7.30 10.31 7.88
N ASN A 27 -8.43 11.02 8.05
CA ASN A 27 -9.69 10.65 7.42
C ASN A 27 -9.61 10.79 5.88
N TYR A 28 -8.97 11.86 5.39
CA TYR A 28 -8.80 12.08 3.96
C TYR A 28 -7.90 11.02 3.30
N LEU A 29 -6.84 10.62 4.00
CA LEU A 29 -5.87 9.59 3.58
C LEU A 29 -6.32 8.17 3.95
N GLY A 30 -7.57 7.97 4.37
CA GLY A 30 -8.11 6.68 4.83
C GLY A 30 -8.12 5.58 3.74
N GLU A 31 -9.11 4.69 3.79
CA GLU A 31 -9.12 3.47 2.97
C GLU A 31 -9.03 3.71 1.45
N PHE A 32 -9.56 4.84 0.98
CA PHE A 32 -9.50 5.21 -0.44
C PHE A 32 -8.06 5.45 -0.94
N PHE A 33 -7.19 6.04 -0.11
CA PHE A 33 -5.81 6.29 -0.49
C PHE A 33 -5.04 4.98 -0.68
N GLY A 34 -5.27 3.99 0.20
CA GLY A 34 -4.66 2.66 0.07
C GLY A 34 -5.03 1.98 -1.25
N LEU A 35 -6.29 2.05 -1.66
CA LEU A 35 -6.76 1.53 -2.94
C LEU A 35 -6.15 2.28 -4.13
N ALA A 36 -6.14 3.61 -4.09
CA ALA A 36 -5.56 4.44 -5.14
C ALA A 36 -4.05 4.17 -5.32
N LEU A 37 -3.32 4.04 -4.21
CA LEU A 37 -1.90 3.73 -4.20
C LEU A 37 -1.64 2.33 -4.78
N LEU A 38 -2.47 1.34 -4.45
CA LEU A 38 -2.40 0.01 -5.02
C LEU A 38 -2.64 0.00 -6.53
N ILE A 39 -3.67 0.69 -7.02
CA ILE A 39 -3.99 0.77 -8.46
C ILE A 39 -2.86 1.49 -9.22
N SER A 40 -2.41 2.64 -8.72
CA SER A 40 -1.30 3.41 -9.31
C SER A 40 -0.04 2.55 -9.41
N THR A 41 0.33 1.90 -8.31
CA THR A 41 1.54 1.07 -8.25
C THR A 41 1.43 -0.16 -9.16
N ALA A 42 0.26 -0.81 -9.20
CA ALA A 42 0.02 -1.94 -10.09
C ALA A 42 0.12 -1.55 -11.56
N ALA A 43 -0.46 -0.41 -11.95
CA ALA A 43 -0.42 0.09 -13.32
C ALA A 43 1.03 0.39 -13.78
N PHE A 44 1.83 1.05 -12.94
CA PHE A 44 3.22 1.35 -13.27
C PHE A 44 4.13 0.13 -13.19
N GLY A 45 3.93 -0.75 -12.19
CA GLY A 45 4.75 -1.94 -11.96
C GLY A 45 4.48 -3.08 -12.94
N GLY A 46 3.24 -3.27 -13.37
CA GLY A 46 2.83 -4.42 -14.18
C GLY A 46 3.50 -4.45 -15.56
N SER A 47 3.88 -3.28 -16.08
CA SER A 47 4.54 -3.11 -17.37
C SER A 47 6.07 -3.27 -17.34
N ILE A 48 6.71 -3.40 -16.17
CA ILE A 48 8.18 -3.41 -16.08
C ILE A 48 8.82 -4.54 -16.90
N ILE A 49 8.27 -5.75 -16.79
CA ILE A 49 8.80 -6.96 -17.43
C ILE A 49 7.84 -7.50 -18.49
N ALA A 50 6.53 -7.55 -18.20
CA ALA A 50 5.53 -8.11 -19.10
C ALA A 50 5.47 -7.38 -20.45
N GLU A 51 5.78 -6.08 -20.50
CA GLU A 51 5.87 -5.33 -21.75
C GLU A 51 7.03 -5.81 -22.65
N ASP A 52 8.16 -6.22 -22.07
CA ASP A 52 9.28 -6.78 -22.83
C ASP A 52 8.96 -8.15 -23.42
N PHE A 53 8.20 -8.96 -22.68
CA PHE A 53 7.76 -10.26 -23.20
C PHE A 53 6.77 -10.10 -24.35
N TYR A 54 5.86 -9.13 -24.24
CA TYR A 54 4.87 -8.88 -25.28
C TYR A 54 5.50 -8.28 -26.55
N ARG A 55 6.37 -7.27 -26.39
CA ARG A 55 6.97 -6.54 -27.52
C ARG A 55 8.28 -7.14 -28.04
N GLN A 56 8.79 -8.21 -27.42
CA GLN A 56 10.09 -8.83 -27.71
C GLN A 56 11.28 -7.85 -27.64
N THR A 57 11.11 -6.69 -26.98
CA THR A 57 12.11 -5.63 -26.90
C THR A 57 13.35 -6.05 -26.11
N GLY A 58 13.24 -7.07 -25.26
CA GLY A 58 14.37 -7.67 -24.54
C GLY A 58 15.43 -8.33 -25.45
N ASN A 59 15.06 -8.77 -26.66
CA ASN A 59 15.99 -9.34 -27.65
C ASN A 59 16.44 -8.32 -28.72
N LEU A 60 15.76 -7.18 -28.83
CA LEU A 60 16.06 -6.13 -29.82
C LEU A 60 16.97 -5.03 -29.27
N LEU A 61 17.14 -4.93 -27.94
CA LEU A 61 18.02 -3.96 -27.31
C LEU A 61 19.48 -4.43 -27.42
N PHE A 62 20.24 -3.65 -28.19
CA PHE A 62 21.67 -3.75 -28.52
C PHE A 62 22.57 -4.57 -27.57
N PRO A 63 23.56 -5.31 -28.11
CA PRO A 63 24.39 -6.30 -27.40
C PRO A 63 25.27 -5.78 -26.24
N LYS A 64 25.16 -4.51 -25.84
CA LYS A 64 26.08 -3.85 -24.90
C LYS A 64 25.52 -3.67 -23.48
N ILE A 65 24.20 -3.73 -23.28
CA ILE A 65 23.58 -3.52 -21.96
C ILE A 65 23.14 -4.86 -21.36
N SER A 66 23.61 -5.19 -20.16
CA SER A 66 23.16 -6.41 -19.47
C SER A 66 21.68 -6.31 -19.07
N LYS A 67 20.95 -7.42 -19.17
CA LYS A 67 19.55 -7.57 -18.73
C LYS A 67 19.30 -7.00 -17.32
N SER A 68 20.24 -7.20 -16.38
CA SER A 68 20.14 -6.71 -15.00
C SER A 68 20.09 -5.18 -14.91
N HIS A 69 20.91 -4.47 -15.68
CA HIS A 69 20.93 -3.00 -15.66
C HIS A 69 19.64 -2.42 -16.26
N LEU A 70 19.07 -3.09 -17.27
CA LEU A 70 17.79 -2.71 -17.86
C LEU A 70 16.64 -2.84 -16.84
N LEU A 71 16.60 -3.96 -16.11
CA LEU A 71 15.59 -4.20 -15.07
C LEU A 71 15.65 -3.14 -13.96
N ILE A 72 16.85 -2.88 -13.42
CA ILE A 72 17.04 -1.90 -12.34
C ILE A 72 16.66 -0.49 -12.81
N GLY A 73 17.11 -0.08 -14.00
CA GLY A 73 16.78 1.24 -14.55
C GLY A 73 15.27 1.46 -14.70
N ARG A 74 14.54 0.44 -15.18
CA ARG A 74 13.08 0.51 -15.30
C ARG A 74 12.38 0.50 -13.96
N LEU A 75 12.82 -0.32 -13.01
CA LEU A 75 12.25 -0.34 -11.66
C LEU A 75 12.37 1.04 -11.02
N ILE A 76 13.55 1.68 -11.09
CA ILE A 76 13.78 3.02 -10.57
C ILE A 76 12.90 4.04 -11.31
N ALA A 77 12.84 4.01 -12.64
CA ALA A 77 12.03 4.95 -13.41
C ALA A 77 10.53 4.86 -13.09
N ARG A 78 9.99 3.64 -12.98
CA ARG A 78 8.58 3.40 -12.62
C ARG A 78 8.29 3.76 -11.16
N PHE A 79 9.23 3.48 -10.26
CA PHE A 79 9.11 3.92 -8.88
C PHE A 79 9.07 5.44 -8.76
N LEU A 80 9.98 6.16 -9.42
CA LEU A 80 10.00 7.63 -9.39
C LEU A 80 8.71 8.24 -9.96
N LEU A 81 8.16 7.66 -11.03
CA LEU A 81 6.89 8.09 -11.59
C LEU A 81 5.74 7.89 -10.59
N ASN A 82 5.67 6.73 -9.93
CA ASN A 82 4.68 6.46 -8.90
C ASN A 82 4.85 7.36 -7.66
N ALA A 83 6.10 7.57 -7.23
CA ALA A 83 6.44 8.45 -6.13
C ALA A 83 6.00 9.89 -6.41
N LEU A 84 6.17 10.38 -7.65
CA LEU A 84 5.68 11.70 -8.05
C LEU A 84 4.16 11.80 -7.95
N CYS A 85 3.41 10.75 -8.34
CA CYS A 85 1.96 10.71 -8.15
C CYS A 85 1.56 10.75 -6.67
N VAL A 86 2.26 10.00 -5.81
CA VAL A 86 2.04 10.00 -4.36
C VAL A 86 2.32 11.38 -3.77
N VAL A 87 3.47 11.99 -4.09
CA VAL A 87 3.84 13.33 -3.63
C VAL A 87 2.82 14.38 -4.10
N PHE A 88 2.37 14.28 -5.35
CA PHE A 88 1.33 15.17 -5.88
C PHE A 88 0.01 15.03 -5.11
N TYR A 89 -0.43 13.81 -4.81
CA TYR A 89 -1.62 13.58 -3.99
C TYR A 89 -1.47 14.19 -2.60
N TYR A 90 -0.37 13.93 -1.89
CA TYR A 90 -0.08 14.52 -0.58
C TYR A 90 -0.01 16.05 -0.63
N SER A 91 0.48 16.64 -1.71
CA SER A 91 0.52 18.09 -1.91
C SER A 91 -0.89 18.68 -1.98
N LEU A 92 -1.84 17.99 -2.63
CA LEU A 92 -3.24 18.40 -2.63
C LEU A 92 -3.85 18.35 -1.23
N VAL A 93 -3.59 17.26 -0.47
CA VAL A 93 -4.06 17.13 0.92
C VAL A 93 -3.48 18.26 1.79
N TYR A 94 -2.20 18.55 1.64
CA TYR A 94 -1.51 19.63 2.35
C TYR A 94 -2.17 20.99 2.07
N ILE A 95 -2.42 21.32 0.80
CA ILE A 95 -3.05 22.60 0.41
C ILE A 95 -4.46 22.72 1.01
N ILE A 96 -5.25 21.64 0.96
CA ILE A 96 -6.62 21.63 1.50
C ILE A 96 -6.58 21.81 3.03
N ALA A 97 -5.71 21.08 3.72
CA ALA A 97 -5.59 21.19 5.16
C ALA A 97 -5.09 22.58 5.61
N PHE A 98 -4.10 23.13 4.92
CA PHE A 98 -3.61 24.48 5.19
C PHE A 98 -4.69 25.54 4.95
N ALA A 99 -5.48 25.41 3.88
CA ALA A 99 -6.57 26.34 3.59
C ALA A 99 -7.69 26.28 4.65
N LYS A 100 -7.93 25.12 5.27
CA LYS A 100 -8.98 24.93 6.28
C LYS A 100 -8.55 25.32 7.70
N TYR A 101 -7.35 24.91 8.12
CA TYR A 101 -6.91 25.04 9.52
C TYR A 101 -5.84 26.10 9.73
N GLY A 102 -5.23 26.65 8.67
CA GLY A 102 -4.12 27.60 8.76
C GLY A 102 -2.79 26.98 9.22
N GLU A 103 -2.80 25.74 9.68
CA GLU A 103 -1.64 24.97 10.08
C GLU A 103 -1.70 23.54 9.54
N VAL A 104 -0.53 22.91 9.40
CA VAL A 104 -0.40 21.52 8.96
C VAL A 104 0.51 20.77 9.92
N SER A 105 0.01 19.66 10.45
CA SER A 105 0.80 18.77 11.30
C SER A 105 2.06 18.27 10.60
N ILE A 106 3.21 18.42 11.26
CA ILE A 106 4.52 17.93 10.76
C ILE A 106 4.52 16.41 10.53
N LYS A 107 3.62 15.66 11.18
CA LYS A 107 3.49 14.21 11.04
C LYS A 107 3.14 13.77 9.61
N ILE A 108 2.61 14.68 8.77
CA ILE A 108 2.34 14.40 7.36
C ILE A 108 3.60 13.98 6.59
N PHE A 109 4.75 14.54 6.95
CA PHE A 109 6.03 14.19 6.33
C PHE A 109 6.50 12.77 6.70
N ASN A 110 6.08 12.26 7.85
CA ASN A 110 6.34 10.88 8.22
C ASN A 110 5.39 9.93 7.46
N SER A 111 4.11 10.31 7.34
CA SER A 111 3.10 9.56 6.59
C SER A 111 3.47 9.39 5.11
N ILE A 112 3.96 10.45 4.45
CA ILE A 112 4.41 10.36 3.05
C ILE A 112 5.61 9.43 2.88
N LEU A 113 6.55 9.42 3.83
CA LEU A 113 7.70 8.51 3.79
C LEU A 113 7.23 7.06 3.88
N TRP A 114 6.30 6.75 4.79
CA TRP A 114 5.69 5.43 4.87
C TRP A 114 4.92 5.05 3.60
N ALA A 115 4.19 5.99 3.00
CA ALA A 115 3.50 5.76 1.74
C ALA A 115 4.48 5.43 0.60
N LEU A 116 5.62 6.12 0.53
CA LEU A 116 6.66 5.85 -0.46
C LEU A 116 7.28 4.47 -0.27
N ILE A 117 7.66 4.09 0.96
CA ILE A 117 8.20 2.75 1.26
C ILE A 117 7.17 1.69 0.90
N TYR A 118 5.92 1.83 1.35
CA TYR A 118 4.87 0.86 1.07
C TYR A 118 4.59 0.74 -0.44
N SER A 119 4.59 1.87 -1.17
CA SER A 119 4.47 1.86 -2.64
C SER A 119 5.62 1.10 -3.30
N PHE A 120 6.83 1.15 -2.75
CA PHE A 120 7.95 0.38 -3.27
C PHE A 120 7.78 -1.13 -3.00
N VAL A 121 7.22 -1.51 -1.86
CA VAL A 121 6.89 -2.91 -1.56
C VAL A 121 5.84 -3.45 -2.55
N LEU A 122 4.77 -2.68 -2.79
CA LEU A 122 3.76 -3.04 -3.78
C LEU A 122 4.37 -3.12 -5.18
N LEU A 123 5.28 -2.22 -5.53
CA LEU A 123 5.97 -2.24 -6.83
C LEU A 123 6.82 -3.51 -6.96
N ALA A 124 7.55 -3.90 -5.92
CA ALA A 124 8.33 -5.13 -5.90
C ALA A 124 7.44 -6.37 -6.08
N PHE A 125 6.30 -6.43 -5.40
CA PHE A 125 5.32 -7.50 -5.57
C PHE A 125 4.76 -7.56 -7.00
N VAL A 126 4.33 -6.43 -7.56
CA VAL A 126 3.78 -6.37 -8.92
C VAL A 126 4.85 -6.72 -9.95
N THR A 127 6.10 -6.30 -9.74
CA THR A 127 7.24 -6.65 -10.61
C THR A 127 7.50 -8.16 -10.57
N PHE A 128 7.42 -8.78 -9.40
CA PHE A 128 7.48 -10.23 -9.25
C PHE A 128 6.36 -10.91 -10.06
N MET A 129 5.11 -10.44 -9.94
CA MET A 129 4.01 -10.96 -10.75
C MET A 129 4.22 -10.75 -12.26
N SER A 130 4.83 -9.62 -12.65
CA SER A 130 5.22 -9.31 -14.03
C SER A 130 6.25 -10.29 -14.57
N SER A 131 7.14 -10.82 -13.72
CA SER A 131 8.11 -11.85 -14.12
C SER A 131 7.48 -13.21 -14.41
N LEU A 132 6.34 -13.52 -13.79
CA LEU A 132 5.62 -14.78 -13.96
C LEU A 132 4.78 -14.80 -15.24
N MET A 133 4.18 -13.66 -15.59
CA MET A 133 3.16 -13.52 -16.61
C MET A 133 3.71 -12.93 -17.92
N LYS A 134 3.03 -13.22 -19.04
CA LYS A 134 3.44 -12.75 -20.38
C LYS A 134 2.69 -11.50 -20.87
N ASN A 135 1.55 -11.18 -20.25
CA ASN A 135 0.68 -10.09 -20.68
C ASN A 135 0.54 -9.05 -19.56
N THR A 136 0.88 -7.81 -19.87
CA THR A 136 0.82 -6.67 -18.95
C THR A 136 -0.56 -6.49 -18.31
N SER A 137 -1.64 -6.54 -19.09
CA SER A 137 -2.99 -6.35 -18.55
C SER A 137 -3.36 -7.43 -17.54
N PHE A 138 -2.97 -8.67 -17.84
CA PHE A 138 -3.20 -9.79 -16.93
C PHE A 138 -2.38 -9.65 -15.64
N THR A 139 -1.11 -9.23 -15.74
CA THR A 139 -0.27 -8.92 -14.58
C THR A 139 -0.91 -7.88 -13.66
N ILE A 140 -1.38 -6.77 -14.22
CA ILE A 140 -1.98 -5.68 -13.44
C ILE A 140 -3.22 -6.19 -12.70
N ILE A 141 -4.15 -6.80 -13.45
CA ILE A 141 -5.43 -7.27 -12.89
C ILE A 141 -5.18 -8.34 -11.82
N THR A 142 -4.37 -9.35 -12.10
CA THR A 142 -4.10 -10.42 -11.14
C THR A 142 -3.37 -9.92 -9.90
N SER A 143 -2.42 -8.97 -10.04
CA SER A 143 -1.74 -8.40 -8.87
C SER A 143 -2.71 -7.65 -7.97
N ILE A 144 -3.60 -6.84 -8.55
CA ILE A 144 -4.65 -6.12 -7.81
C ILE A 144 -5.57 -7.11 -7.08
N LEU A 145 -6.06 -8.15 -7.79
CA LEU A 145 -6.96 -9.15 -7.20
C LEU A 145 -6.30 -9.95 -6.07
N ILE A 146 -5.03 -10.32 -6.20
CA ILE A 146 -4.31 -11.03 -5.12
C ILE A 146 -4.17 -10.11 -3.90
N LEU A 147 -3.76 -8.86 -4.09
CA LEU A 147 -3.55 -7.94 -2.98
C LEU A 147 -4.84 -7.50 -2.28
N LEU A 148 -5.96 -7.42 -3.01
CA LEU A 148 -7.24 -7.05 -2.41
C LEU A 148 -7.96 -8.27 -1.83
N ILE A 149 -8.20 -9.29 -2.66
CA ILE A 149 -9.05 -10.43 -2.29
C ILE A 149 -8.27 -11.43 -1.46
N VAL A 150 -7.14 -11.93 -1.98
CA VAL A 150 -6.40 -13.01 -1.30
C VAL A 150 -5.84 -12.52 0.03
N MET A 151 -5.23 -11.33 0.08
CA MET A 151 -4.74 -10.78 1.35
C MET A 151 -5.88 -10.45 2.32
N GLY A 152 -7.03 -9.98 1.81
CA GLY A 152 -8.22 -9.76 2.62
C GLY A 152 -8.74 -11.05 3.25
N MET A 153 -8.80 -12.14 2.49
CA MET A 153 -9.18 -13.47 2.98
C MET A 153 -8.17 -14.01 4.00
N VAL A 154 -6.87 -13.89 3.74
CA VAL A 154 -5.84 -14.32 4.70
C VAL A 154 -5.97 -13.55 6.01
N ARG A 155 -6.19 -12.23 5.96
CA ARG A 155 -6.43 -11.41 7.15
C ARG A 155 -7.67 -11.89 7.93
N ALA A 156 -8.76 -12.20 7.24
CA ALA A 156 -9.99 -12.68 7.87
C ALA A 156 -9.78 -14.05 8.55
N ILE A 157 -9.12 -14.99 7.86
CA ILE A 157 -8.81 -16.32 8.40
C ILE A 157 -7.91 -16.21 9.63
N LEU A 158 -6.85 -15.39 9.57
CA LEU A 158 -5.95 -15.19 10.70
C LEU A 158 -6.71 -14.62 11.91
N SER A 159 -7.58 -13.63 11.67
CA SER A 159 -8.38 -12.98 12.73
C SER A 159 -9.36 -13.94 13.40
N TYR A 160 -9.87 -14.94 12.67
CA TYR A 160 -10.78 -15.97 13.19
C TYR A 160 -10.05 -17.16 13.83
N SER A 161 -8.85 -17.49 13.35
CA SER A 161 -8.12 -18.69 13.77
C SER A 161 -7.65 -18.68 15.23
N GLY A 162 -7.71 -17.53 15.91
CA GLY A 162 -7.10 -17.34 17.24
C GLY A 162 -5.56 -17.37 17.22
N ALA A 163 -4.92 -17.50 16.05
CA ALA A 163 -3.46 -17.50 15.91
C ALA A 163 -2.83 -16.15 16.27
N ILE A 164 -3.62 -15.07 16.23
CA ILE A 164 -3.19 -13.74 16.62
C ILE A 164 -3.49 -13.56 18.11
N THR A 165 -2.45 -13.20 18.85
CA THR A 165 -2.53 -12.92 20.29
C THR A 165 -1.98 -11.52 20.56
N GLU A 166 -2.38 -10.91 21.67
CA GLU A 166 -1.88 -9.62 22.15
C GLU A 166 -0.35 -9.55 22.28
N ASN A 167 0.31 -10.69 22.50
CA ASN A 167 1.77 -10.76 22.60
C ASN A 167 2.46 -11.17 21.28
N ASN A 168 1.70 -11.44 20.21
CA ASN A 168 2.25 -12.00 18.97
C ASN A 168 1.71 -11.31 17.72
N GLU A 169 2.43 -10.28 17.25
CA GLU A 169 2.14 -9.56 16.00
C GLU A 169 2.56 -10.34 14.73
N ILE A 170 3.39 -11.39 14.88
CA ILE A 170 4.06 -12.09 13.76
C ILE A 170 3.09 -12.63 12.69
N PRO A 171 1.93 -13.21 13.01
CA PRO A 171 1.03 -13.73 11.98
C PRO A 171 0.55 -12.65 11.01
N MET A 172 0.43 -11.40 11.46
CA MET A 172 0.02 -10.28 10.60
C MET A 172 1.13 -9.84 9.65
N PHE A 173 2.39 -10.20 9.91
CA PHE A 173 3.49 -9.87 9.01
C PHE A 173 3.43 -10.66 7.69
N PHE A 174 2.60 -11.70 7.59
CA PHE A 174 2.33 -12.41 6.33
C PHE A 174 1.29 -11.71 5.45
N VAL A 175 0.56 -10.72 6.00
CA VAL A 175 -0.47 -9.97 5.29
C VAL A 175 0.15 -8.68 4.75
N LEU A 176 0.42 -8.63 3.46
CA LEU A 176 1.11 -7.46 2.90
C LEU A 176 0.29 -6.16 3.06
N SER A 177 -1.04 -6.24 2.95
CA SER A 177 -1.92 -5.08 3.11
C SER A 177 -1.95 -4.51 4.54
N TYR A 178 -1.55 -5.28 5.55
CA TYR A 178 -1.44 -4.82 6.94
C TYR A 178 -0.41 -3.69 7.09
N PHE A 179 0.69 -3.75 6.33
CA PHE A 179 1.73 -2.72 6.35
C PHE A 179 1.24 -1.37 5.80
N GLY A 180 0.19 -1.35 4.98
CA GLY A 180 -0.43 -0.12 4.50
C GLY A 180 -1.08 0.71 5.61
N ASN A 181 -1.48 0.08 6.72
CA ASN A 181 -2.16 0.77 7.83
C ASN A 181 -1.24 1.75 8.57
N ILE A 182 0.09 1.59 8.48
CA ILE A 182 1.04 2.52 9.14
C ILE A 182 1.00 3.93 8.51
N ILE A 183 0.58 4.03 7.25
CA ILE A 183 0.55 5.29 6.51
C ILE A 183 -0.35 6.31 7.22
N THR A 184 -1.58 5.91 7.53
CA THR A 184 -2.54 6.75 8.24
C THR A 184 -2.30 6.75 9.74
N ALA A 185 -1.91 5.61 10.31
CA ALA A 185 -1.63 5.50 11.74
C ALA A 185 -0.47 6.39 12.22
N SER A 186 0.51 6.67 11.35
CA SER A 186 1.61 7.58 11.67
C SER A 186 1.16 9.04 11.93
N LEU A 187 -0.03 9.43 11.47
CA LEU A 187 -0.61 10.75 11.74
C LEU A 187 -1.14 10.82 13.17
N ASN A 188 -1.89 9.81 13.61
CA ASN A 188 -2.42 9.68 14.96
C ASN A 188 -2.43 8.21 15.38
N MET A 189 -1.36 7.77 16.03
CA MET A 189 -1.19 6.37 16.42
C MET A 189 -2.14 6.03 17.58
N PRO A 190 -2.94 4.96 17.46
CA PRO A 190 -3.86 4.57 18.53
C PRO A 190 -3.09 4.06 19.74
N THR A 191 -3.61 4.33 20.95
CA THR A 191 -3.04 3.86 22.22
C THR A 191 -3.07 2.33 22.34
N GLU A 192 -4.16 1.71 21.86
CA GLU A 192 -4.32 0.26 21.77
C GLU A 192 -4.25 -0.16 20.31
N ARG A 193 -3.26 -1.01 19.98
CA ARG A 193 -3.04 -1.51 18.61
C ARG A 193 -3.63 -2.89 18.38
N PHE A 194 -3.87 -3.65 19.44
CA PHE A 194 -4.55 -4.94 19.43
C PHE A 194 -5.99 -4.75 19.88
N VAL A 195 -6.94 -5.21 19.08
CA VAL A 195 -8.36 -5.10 19.39
C VAL A 195 -9.02 -6.45 19.21
N THR A 196 -9.73 -6.89 20.24
CA THR A 196 -10.64 -8.03 20.17
C THR A 196 -12.07 -7.51 20.06
N ARG A 197 -12.76 -7.88 18.99
CA ARG A 197 -14.17 -7.56 18.76
C ARG A 197 -14.99 -8.84 18.87
N LEU A 198 -16.08 -8.78 19.61
CA LEU A 198 -17.08 -9.83 19.60
C LEU A 198 -18.09 -9.50 18.51
N ASP A 199 -18.14 -10.31 17.46
CA ASP A 199 -19.06 -10.12 16.35
C ASP A 199 -19.89 -11.38 16.14
N GLY A 200 -21.16 -11.21 15.77
CA GLY A 200 -22.11 -12.32 15.59
C GLY A 200 -23.49 -12.10 16.21
N PRO A 201 -24.45 -12.99 15.89
CA PRO A 201 -25.81 -12.90 16.39
C PRO A 201 -25.88 -12.96 17.93
N PRO A 202 -26.91 -12.37 18.56
CA PRO A 202 -27.13 -12.53 20.00
C PRO A 202 -27.22 -14.03 20.37
N GLY A 203 -26.21 -14.54 21.07
CA GLY A 203 -26.16 -15.93 21.55
C GLY A 203 -24.99 -16.76 21.00
N ASP A 204 -24.37 -16.36 19.89
CA ASP A 204 -23.20 -17.04 19.30
C ASP A 204 -22.21 -15.98 18.81
N LYS A 205 -21.43 -15.43 19.75
CA LYS A 205 -20.46 -14.37 19.49
C LYS A 205 -19.12 -15.01 19.13
N PHE A 206 -18.59 -14.64 17.98
CA PHE A 206 -17.25 -15.00 17.56
C PHE A 206 -16.26 -13.93 18.03
N GLU A 207 -15.12 -14.36 18.54
CA GLU A 207 -14.03 -13.46 18.90
C GLU A 207 -13.17 -13.16 17.67
N PHE A 208 -13.16 -11.90 17.24
CA PHE A 208 -12.29 -11.39 16.19
C PHE A 208 -11.14 -10.62 16.81
N SER A 209 -9.96 -11.22 16.80
CA SER A 209 -8.75 -10.57 17.29
C SER A 209 -7.90 -10.08 16.12
N SER A 210 -7.57 -8.80 16.11
CA SER A 210 -6.72 -8.25 15.05
C SER A 210 -5.81 -7.15 15.57
N TRP A 211 -4.62 -7.07 14.98
CA TRP A 211 -3.81 -5.88 15.07
C TRP A 211 -4.29 -4.87 14.04
N VAL A 212 -4.60 -3.66 14.51
CA VAL A 212 -5.09 -2.57 13.67
C VAL A 212 -3.93 -1.95 12.91
N THR A 213 -2.77 -1.78 13.57
CA THR A 213 -1.59 -1.10 12.99
C THR A 213 -0.29 -1.77 13.43
N PRO A 214 0.69 -1.94 12.53
CA PRO A 214 2.01 -2.43 12.91
C PRO A 214 2.77 -1.41 13.77
N SER A 215 3.75 -1.88 14.53
CA SER A 215 4.75 -0.99 15.12
C SER A 215 5.60 -0.35 14.03
N GLU A 216 6.14 0.85 14.24
CA GLU A 216 7.00 1.51 13.23
C GLU A 216 8.21 0.62 12.86
N PHE A 217 8.86 0.04 13.86
CA PHE A 217 9.98 -0.87 13.65
C PHE A 217 9.55 -2.16 12.93
N GLY A 218 8.45 -2.78 13.35
CA GLY A 218 7.92 -3.99 12.70
C GLY A 218 7.49 -3.73 11.26
N ALA A 219 6.90 -2.55 11.00
CA ALA A 219 6.51 -2.12 9.67
C ALA A 219 7.72 -1.98 8.75
N PHE A 220 8.75 -1.26 9.19
CA PHE A 220 9.98 -1.10 8.44
C PHE A 220 10.63 -2.44 8.10
N LEU A 221 10.81 -3.30 9.12
CA LEU A 221 11.47 -4.59 8.96
C LEU A 221 10.68 -5.51 8.02
N GLY A 222 9.37 -5.62 8.23
CA GLY A 222 8.50 -6.42 7.36
C GLY A 222 8.52 -5.96 5.91
N MET A 223 8.43 -4.65 5.67
CA MET A 223 8.50 -4.09 4.32
C MET A 223 9.85 -4.38 3.64
N VAL A 224 10.97 -4.21 4.34
CA VAL A 224 12.32 -4.53 3.82
C VAL A 224 12.46 -6.02 3.47
N ILE A 225 11.93 -6.91 4.30
CA ILE A 225 11.91 -8.35 4.01
C ILE A 225 11.13 -8.63 2.72
N TYR A 226 9.91 -8.09 2.58
CA TYR A 226 9.11 -8.29 1.37
C TYR A 226 9.78 -7.77 0.11
N ILE A 227 10.33 -6.56 0.16
CA ILE A 227 11.09 -5.97 -0.96
C ILE A 227 12.22 -6.90 -1.36
N THR A 228 13.02 -7.35 -0.39
CA THR A 228 14.17 -8.22 -0.65
C THR A 228 13.73 -9.53 -1.29
N ILE A 229 12.74 -10.21 -0.69
CA ILE A 229 12.22 -11.48 -1.19
C ILE A 229 11.70 -11.34 -2.62
N PHE A 230 10.80 -10.39 -2.86
CA PHE A 230 10.19 -10.24 -4.19
C PHE A 230 11.19 -9.82 -5.26
N LEU A 231 12.13 -8.93 -4.96
CA LEU A 231 13.15 -8.52 -5.93
C LEU A 231 14.14 -9.65 -6.22
N VAL A 232 14.55 -10.45 -5.22
CA VAL A 232 15.41 -11.63 -5.44
C VAL A 232 14.69 -12.66 -6.32
N PHE A 233 13.44 -12.98 -6.03
CA PHE A 233 12.66 -13.91 -6.86
C PHE A 233 12.46 -13.38 -8.28
N THR A 234 12.15 -12.09 -8.41
CA THR A 234 12.04 -11.41 -9.71
C THR A 234 13.33 -11.56 -10.51
N TYR A 235 14.47 -11.28 -9.89
CA TYR A 235 15.77 -11.37 -10.55
C TYR A 235 16.09 -12.78 -11.03
N ILE A 236 15.88 -13.79 -10.18
CA ILE A 236 16.12 -15.20 -10.53
C ILE A 236 15.22 -15.63 -11.70
N LEU A 237 13.93 -15.28 -11.66
CA LEU A 237 12.98 -15.63 -12.71
C LEU A 237 13.28 -14.91 -14.04
N TYR A 238 13.68 -13.64 -13.95
CA TYR A 238 14.04 -12.84 -15.12
C TYR A 238 15.33 -13.32 -15.78
N GLN A 239 16.31 -13.83 -15.02
CA GLN A 239 17.53 -14.40 -15.60
C GLN A 239 17.31 -15.76 -16.27
N ARG A 240 16.40 -16.57 -15.75
CA ARG A 240 16.09 -17.89 -16.30
C ARG A 240 15.31 -17.82 -17.62
N ARG A 241 14.70 -16.68 -17.94
CA ARG A 241 13.88 -16.46 -19.15
C ARG A 241 14.61 -15.60 -20.19
#